data_AF-S8E7L2-F1
#
_entry.id   AF-S8E7L2-F1
#
_cell.length_a   1.000
_cell.length_b   1.000
_cell.length_c   1.000
_cell.angle_alpha   90.00
_cell.angle_beta   90.00
_cell.angle_gamma   90.00
#
_symmetry.space_group_name_H-M   'P 1'
#
loop_
_entity.id
_entity.type
_entity.pdbx_description
1 polymer ?
#
loop_
_entity_poly.entity_id
_entity_poly.type
_entity_poly.pdbx_seq_one_letter_code
_entity_poly.pdbx_strand_id
1 'polypeptide(L)'
;MSTDAQPTTAPAVSPEWLQDRLQTLLNSPYIHFDQPKLPHLRMGHGPVDLFSTRFNNWFTSDATGVVAGSTVDKAGLKDALLALQRKWNSDTAKFTPSTSAQEGSLVTRCEFTPMGAQQPADITASASVRHEGGSDRISTLSLDGDASLFTN
;
A
#
# COMPACT_ATOMS: atom_id res chain seq x y z
N MET A 1 -47.53 -5.05 3.51
CA MET A 1 -46.46 -4.84 2.51
C MET A 1 -45.34 -4.12 3.24
N SER A 2 -44.33 -4.86 3.69
CA SER A 2 -43.16 -4.26 4.34
C SER A 2 -41.97 -4.60 3.44
N THR A 3 -41.51 -3.61 2.68
CA THR A 3 -40.25 -3.66 1.95
C THR A 3 -39.12 -3.56 2.97
N ASP A 4 -38.44 -4.69 3.18
CA ASP A 4 -37.20 -4.79 3.93
C ASP A 4 -36.11 -4.04 3.16
N ALA A 5 -35.68 -2.89 3.70
CA ALA A 5 -34.51 -2.18 3.21
C ALA A 5 -33.28 -2.96 3.71
N GLN A 6 -32.77 -3.85 2.86
CA GLN A 6 -31.53 -4.57 3.11
C GLN A 6 -30.41 -3.54 3.35
N PRO A 7 -29.75 -3.52 4.53
CA PRO A 7 -28.57 -2.70 4.70
C PRO A 7 -27.51 -3.26 3.76
N THR A 8 -27.00 -2.43 2.86
CA THR A 8 -25.84 -2.76 2.03
C THR A 8 -24.66 -2.95 2.97
N THR A 9 -24.45 -4.18 3.43
CA THR A 9 -23.31 -4.56 4.26
C THR A 9 -22.05 -4.28 3.46
N ALA A 10 -21.32 -3.22 3.81
CA ALA A 10 -19.93 -3.10 3.39
C ALA A 10 -19.21 -4.42 3.77
N PRO A 11 -18.38 -4.99 2.89
CA PRO A 11 -17.65 -6.21 3.23
C PRO A 11 -16.88 -5.95 4.52
N ALA A 12 -17.10 -6.79 5.53
CA ALA A 12 -16.36 -6.74 6.79
C ALA A 12 -14.94 -7.24 6.53
N VAL A 13 -14.10 -6.38 5.96
CA VAL A 13 -12.66 -6.61 5.83
C VAL A 13 -12.05 -6.69 7.23
N SER A 14 -11.23 -7.72 7.47
CA SER A 14 -10.61 -7.90 8.78
C SER A 14 -9.54 -6.81 9.02
N PRO A 15 -9.27 -6.47 10.30
CA PRO A 15 -8.23 -5.48 10.64
C PRO A 15 -6.85 -5.81 10.03
N GLU A 16 -6.53 -7.10 9.93
CA GLU A 16 -5.25 -7.61 9.42
C GLU A 16 -5.11 -7.45 7.91
N TRP A 17 -6.22 -7.26 7.18
CA TRP A 17 -6.19 -7.18 5.72
C TRP A 17 -5.26 -6.07 5.22
N LEU A 18 -5.30 -4.89 5.84
CA LEU A 18 -4.44 -3.76 5.45
C LEU A 18 -2.96 -4.06 5.77
N GLN A 19 -2.70 -4.63 6.94
CA GLN A 19 -1.37 -5.07 7.34
C GLN A 19 -0.80 -6.04 6.31
N ASP A 20 -1.53 -7.10 5.97
CA ASP A 20 -1.05 -8.15 5.06
C ASP A 20 -0.71 -7.56 3.68
N ARG A 21 -1.53 -6.62 3.19
CA ARG A 21 -1.29 -5.92 1.92
C ARG A 21 -0.04 -5.05 1.99
N LEU A 22 0.12 -4.23 3.02
CA LEU A 22 1.28 -3.35 3.16
C LEU A 22 2.58 -4.13 3.39
N GLN A 23 2.57 -5.11 4.29
CA GLN A 23 3.71 -5.98 4.54
C GLN A 23 4.13 -6.72 3.27
N THR A 24 3.17 -7.32 2.55
CA THR A 24 3.45 -8.02 1.30
C THR A 24 3.94 -7.07 0.22
N LEU A 25 3.40 -5.86 0.14
CA LEU A 25 3.83 -4.85 -0.84
C LEU A 25 5.27 -4.41 -0.59
N LEU A 26 5.60 -4.02 0.64
CA LEU A 26 6.93 -3.53 1.02
C LEU A 26 8.01 -4.61 0.93
N ASN A 27 7.65 -5.88 1.12
CA ASN A 27 8.56 -7.01 0.91
C ASN A 27 8.63 -7.48 -0.56
N SER A 28 7.87 -6.89 -1.48
CA SER A 28 7.91 -7.27 -2.89
C SER A 28 9.23 -6.82 -3.52
N PRO A 29 9.84 -7.59 -4.44
CA PRO A 29 10.96 -7.06 -5.20
C PRO A 29 10.48 -5.94 -6.13
N TYR A 30 11.26 -4.86 -6.18
CA TYR A 30 11.10 -3.78 -7.16
C TYR A 30 12.30 -3.81 -8.12
N ILE A 31 12.02 -4.10 -9.40
CA ILE A 31 13.03 -4.22 -10.45
C ILE A 31 12.89 -3.01 -11.36
N HIS A 32 13.90 -2.12 -11.36
CA HIS A 32 14.02 -1.09 -12.38
C HIS A 32 14.46 -1.74 -13.68
N PHE A 33 13.59 -1.74 -14.70
CA PHE A 33 13.97 -2.11 -16.05
C PHE A 33 14.68 -0.95 -16.72
N ASP A 34 16.01 -0.87 -16.58
CA ASP A 34 16.82 -0.28 -17.63
C ASP A 34 16.83 -1.26 -18.79
N GLN A 35 15.82 -1.20 -19.68
CA GLN A 35 15.88 -1.98 -20.91
C GLN A 35 17.08 -1.49 -21.74
N PRO A 36 18.11 -2.32 -21.99
CA PRO A 36 19.03 -2.00 -23.06
C PRO A 36 18.22 -2.09 -24.35
N LYS A 37 18.10 -0.97 -25.07
CA LYS A 37 17.51 -0.90 -26.41
C LYS A 37 18.41 -1.64 -27.40
N LEU A 38 18.46 -2.97 -27.32
CA LEU A 38 19.12 -3.81 -28.31
C LEU A 38 18.08 -4.15 -29.38
N PRO A 39 18.24 -3.65 -30.61
CA PRO A 39 17.34 -4.02 -31.70
C PRO A 39 17.61 -5.50 -32.02
N HIS A 40 16.54 -6.28 -32.21
CA HIS A 40 16.51 -7.67 -32.71
C HIS A 40 16.45 -8.84 -31.72
N LEU A 41 16.40 -8.65 -30.40
CA LEU A 41 16.07 -9.74 -29.48
C LEU A 41 14.59 -9.69 -29.07
N ARG A 42 13.81 -10.69 -29.52
CA ARG A 42 12.54 -11.06 -28.88
C ARG A 42 12.86 -11.55 -27.48
N MET A 43 13.01 -10.62 -26.55
CA MET A 43 13.07 -10.91 -25.12
C MET A 43 11.71 -11.53 -24.75
N GLY A 44 11.73 -12.75 -24.20
CA GLY A 44 10.55 -13.33 -23.54
C GLY A 44 10.04 -12.39 -22.43
N HIS A 45 8.90 -12.72 -21.82
CA HIS A 45 8.36 -11.96 -20.68
C HIS A 45 9.50 -11.64 -19.71
N GLY A 46 9.91 -10.36 -19.68
CA GLY A 46 10.98 -9.92 -18.81
C GLY A 46 10.62 -10.23 -17.35
N PRO A 47 11.56 -10.07 -16.41
CA PRO A 47 11.23 -10.10 -15.00
C PRO A 47 9.98 -9.25 -14.76
N VAL A 48 9.09 -9.68 -13.86
CA VAL A 48 7.89 -8.90 -13.54
C VAL A 48 8.19 -8.08 -12.31
N ASP A 49 7.96 -6.78 -12.38
CA ASP A 49 7.96 -5.91 -11.19
C ASP A 49 6.74 -6.28 -10.32
N LEU A 50 6.99 -7.08 -9.28
CA LEU A 50 5.96 -7.55 -8.37
C LEU A 50 5.38 -6.43 -7.51
N PHE A 51 6.19 -5.42 -7.15
CA PHE A 51 5.69 -4.25 -6.43
C PHE A 51 4.64 -3.52 -7.27
N SER A 52 4.99 -3.11 -8.50
CA SER A 52 4.04 -2.38 -9.36
C SER A 52 2.81 -3.22 -9.69
N THR A 53 3.00 -4.52 -9.93
CA THR A 53 1.89 -5.43 -10.25
C THR A 53 0.92 -5.54 -9.07
N ARG A 54 1.43 -5.75 -7.85
CA ARG A 54 0.61 -5.81 -6.63
C ARG A 54 -0.07 -4.48 -6.33
N PHE A 55 0.68 -3.37 -6.42
CA PHE A 55 0.13 -2.03 -6.25
C PHE A 55 -1.04 -1.78 -7.21
N ASN A 56 -0.88 -2.07 -8.50
CA ASN A 56 -1.94 -1.86 -9.50
C ASN A 56 -3.16 -2.76 -9.27
N ASN A 57 -2.96 -3.97 -8.73
CA ASN A 57 -4.04 -4.91 -8.45
C ASN A 57 -4.80 -4.59 -7.15
N TRP A 58 -4.10 -4.04 -6.14
CA TRP A 58 -4.69 -3.80 -4.82
C TRP A 58 -5.25 -2.40 -4.64
N PHE A 59 -4.88 -1.45 -5.49
CA PHE A 59 -5.43 -0.10 -5.46
C PHE A 59 -6.44 0.08 -6.59
N THR A 60 -7.54 0.77 -6.27
CA THR A 60 -8.53 1.23 -7.27
C THR A 60 -7.85 2.10 -8.35
N SER A 61 -8.46 2.22 -9.52
CA SER A 61 -7.88 3.01 -10.62
C SER A 61 -7.75 4.50 -10.28
N ASP A 62 -8.67 5.01 -9.46
CA ASP A 62 -8.80 6.39 -8.99
C ASP A 62 -8.28 6.60 -7.56
N ALA A 63 -7.42 5.70 -7.05
CA ALA A 63 -6.95 5.77 -5.68
C ALA A 63 -6.25 7.11 -5.37
N THR A 64 -6.54 7.66 -4.19
CA THR A 64 -5.92 8.88 -3.68
C THR A 64 -5.36 8.65 -2.28
N GLY A 65 -4.57 9.59 -1.77
CA GLY A 65 -4.05 9.43 -0.43
C GLY A 65 -3.50 10.69 0.20
N VAL A 66 -3.05 10.53 1.43
CA VAL A 66 -2.36 11.57 2.20
C VAL A 66 -1.05 10.98 2.69
N VAL A 67 0.08 11.62 2.39
CA VAL A 67 1.41 11.18 2.81
C VAL A 67 2.06 12.31 3.58
N ALA A 68 2.36 12.08 4.86
CA ALA A 68 2.92 13.10 5.76
C ALA A 68 2.16 14.45 5.68
N GLY A 69 0.83 14.38 5.67
CA GLY A 69 -0.07 15.55 5.59
C GLY A 69 -0.29 16.11 4.17
N SER A 70 0.39 15.60 3.14
CA SER A 70 0.24 16.07 1.76
C SER A 70 -0.70 15.18 0.96
N THR A 71 -1.71 15.76 0.30
CA THR A 71 -2.61 15.00 -0.59
C THR A 71 -1.88 14.61 -1.87
N VAL A 72 -2.00 13.35 -2.26
CA VAL A 72 -1.36 12.76 -3.44
C VAL A 72 -2.36 11.91 -4.22
N ASP A 73 -2.10 11.75 -5.51
CA ASP A 73 -2.81 10.80 -6.36
C ASP A 73 -2.20 9.39 -6.27
N LYS A 74 -2.74 8.45 -7.05
CA LYS A 74 -2.25 7.07 -7.11
C LYS A 74 -0.76 6.98 -7.48
N ALA A 75 -0.27 7.85 -8.36
CA ALA A 75 1.14 7.86 -8.76
C ALA A 75 2.01 8.32 -7.59
N GLY A 76 1.63 9.41 -6.92
CA GLY A 76 2.32 9.90 -5.73
C GLY A 76 2.30 8.90 -4.57
N LEU A 77 1.21 8.15 -4.37
CA LEU A 77 1.17 7.06 -3.39
C LEU A 77 2.17 5.96 -3.72
N LYS A 78 2.25 5.57 -5.00
CA LYS A 78 3.22 4.57 -5.45
C LYS A 78 4.65 5.03 -5.16
N ASP A 79 4.97 6.27 -5.50
CA ASP A 79 6.30 6.83 -5.31
C ASP A 79 6.66 6.91 -3.82
N ALA A 80 5.73 7.33 -2.96
CA ALA A 80 5.91 7.35 -1.52
C ALA A 80 6.16 5.94 -0.93
N LEU A 81 5.40 4.94 -1.39
CA LEU A 81 5.56 3.55 -0.95
C LEU A 81 6.87 2.94 -1.47
N LEU A 82 7.34 3.33 -2.66
CA LEU A 82 8.66 2.95 -3.18
C LEU A 82 9.80 3.59 -2.37
N ALA A 83 9.66 4.88 -2.01
CA ALA A 83 10.62 5.55 -1.14
C ALA A 83 10.70 4.87 0.24
N LEU A 84 9.54 4.52 0.80
CA LEU A 84 9.45 3.75 2.04
C LEU A 84 10.11 2.37 1.90
N GLN A 85 9.80 1.63 0.83
CA GLN A 85 10.36 0.32 0.55
C GLN A 85 11.90 0.36 0.48
N ARG A 86 12.50 1.40 -0.09
CA ARG A 86 13.96 1.55 -0.16
C ARG A 86 14.63 1.71 1.20
N LYS A 87 13.87 2.10 2.22
CA LYS A 87 14.33 2.25 3.62
C LYS A 87 13.85 1.11 4.48
N TRP A 88 13.02 0.22 3.94
CA TRP A 88 12.33 -0.82 4.68
C TRP A 88 13.28 -1.93 5.14
N ASN A 89 13.12 -2.34 6.40
CA ASN A 89 13.84 -3.48 6.96
C ASN A 89 12.84 -4.50 7.52
N SER A 90 12.61 -5.56 6.75
CA SER A 90 11.65 -6.61 7.08
C SER A 90 11.97 -7.35 8.38
N ASP A 91 13.24 -7.42 8.77
CA ASP A 91 13.69 -8.19 9.94
C ASP A 91 13.29 -7.52 11.25
N THR A 92 13.10 -6.20 11.21
CA THR A 92 12.74 -5.38 12.39
C THR A 92 11.29 -4.93 12.38
N ALA A 93 10.60 -5.08 11.24
CA ALA A 93 9.27 -4.58 11.04
C ALA A 93 8.23 -5.34 11.88
N LYS A 94 7.44 -4.58 12.63
CA LYS A 94 6.30 -5.06 13.42
C LYS A 94 5.07 -4.30 13.03
N PHE A 95 3.97 -5.02 12.85
CA PHE A 95 2.67 -4.46 12.54
C PHE A 95 1.72 -4.67 13.71
N THR A 96 0.86 -3.69 13.94
CA THR A 96 -0.24 -3.75 14.90
C THR A 96 -1.51 -3.31 14.18
N PRO A 97 -2.35 -4.24 13.72
CA PRO A 97 -3.57 -3.93 13.00
C PRO A 97 -4.66 -3.46 13.98
N SER A 98 -5.52 -2.57 13.53
CA SER A 98 -6.64 -2.06 14.30
C SER A 98 -7.78 -1.63 13.38
N THR A 99 -9.00 -1.67 13.89
CA THR A 99 -10.14 -1.02 13.23
C THR A 99 -10.23 0.41 13.68
N SER A 100 -10.47 1.33 12.74
CA SER A 100 -10.81 2.69 13.14
C SER A 100 -12.25 2.75 13.68
N ALA A 101 -12.58 3.81 14.40
CA ALA A 101 -13.96 4.10 14.79
C ALA A 101 -14.87 4.43 13.59
N GLN A 102 -14.29 4.63 12.39
CA GLN A 102 -15.02 4.92 11.16
C GLN A 102 -15.31 3.61 10.41
N GLU A 103 -16.60 3.34 10.17
CA GLU A 103 -17.02 2.15 9.43
C GLU A 103 -16.32 2.06 8.07
N GLY A 104 -15.77 0.88 7.76
CA GLY A 104 -15.09 0.60 6.49
C GLY A 104 -13.66 1.15 6.37
N SER A 105 -13.10 1.72 7.45
CA SER A 105 -11.71 2.20 7.47
C SER A 105 -10.83 1.33 8.37
N LEU A 106 -9.75 0.81 7.77
CA LEU A 106 -8.75 -0.05 8.39
C LEU A 106 -7.54 0.77 8.80
N VAL A 107 -6.92 0.43 9.93
CA VAL A 107 -5.71 1.09 10.43
C VAL A 107 -4.68 0.04 10.75
N THR A 108 -3.42 0.34 10.48
CA THR A 108 -2.30 -0.46 10.97
C THR A 108 -1.16 0.45 11.35
N ARG A 109 -0.62 0.23 12.55
CA ARG A 109 0.63 0.86 12.98
C ARG A 109 1.77 -0.05 12.61
N CYS A 110 2.83 0.53 12.08
CA CYS A 110 4.07 -0.14 11.75
C CYS A 110 5.23 0.52 12.48
N GLU A 111 6.01 -0.29 13.19
CA GLU A 111 7.28 0.10 13.80
C GLU A 111 8.39 -0.71 13.11
N PHE A 112 9.46 -0.05 12.66
CA PHE A 112 10.61 -0.72 12.05
C PHE A 112 11.87 0.13 12.19
N THR A 113 13.05 -0.45 12.05
CA THR A 113 14.32 0.30 11.99
C THR A 113 14.74 0.48 10.54
N PRO A 114 14.71 1.70 9.98
CA PRO A 114 15.10 1.91 8.59
C PRO A 114 16.51 1.38 8.28
N MET A 115 16.72 0.91 7.06
CA MET A 115 18.04 0.42 6.63
C MET A 115 19.10 1.51 6.79
N GLY A 116 20.18 1.19 7.51
CA GLY A 116 21.26 2.12 7.82
C GLY A 116 20.97 3.12 8.94
N ALA A 117 19.76 3.11 9.52
CA ALA A 117 19.43 3.91 10.68
C ALA A 117 19.73 3.16 12.00
N GLN A 118 19.98 3.91 13.07
CA GLN A 118 20.14 3.36 14.42
C GLN A 118 18.85 3.41 15.25
N GLN A 119 17.91 4.27 14.88
CA GLN A 119 16.67 4.48 15.62
C GLN A 119 15.48 3.90 14.86
N PRO A 120 14.51 3.31 15.58
CA PRO A 120 13.25 2.89 14.98
C PRO A 120 12.43 4.10 14.52
N ALA A 121 11.57 3.86 13.54
CA ALA A 121 10.59 4.78 13.02
C ALA A 121 9.19 4.15 13.11
N ASP A 122 8.20 5.03 13.31
CA ASP A 122 6.80 4.66 13.37
C ASP A 122 6.04 5.25 12.17
N ILE A 123 5.15 4.44 11.61
CA ILE A 123 4.18 4.85 10.59
C ILE A 123 2.80 4.37 11.01
N THR A 124 1.80 5.24 10.90
CA THR A 124 0.39 4.85 10.96
C THR A 124 -0.19 4.88 9.56
N ALA A 125 -0.67 3.74 9.08
CA ALA A 125 -1.35 3.61 7.82
C ALA A 125 -2.85 3.45 8.04
N SER A 126 -3.65 4.25 7.35
CA SER A 126 -5.12 4.19 7.42
C SER A 126 -5.68 4.08 6.00
N ALA A 127 -6.59 3.15 5.75
CA ALA A 127 -7.11 2.92 4.40
C ALA A 127 -8.63 2.76 4.40
N SER A 128 -9.28 3.31 3.37
CA SER A 128 -10.66 2.94 3.03
C SER A 128 -10.67 1.90 1.92
N VAL A 129 -11.58 0.94 2.03
CA VAL A 129 -11.71 -0.19 1.11
C VAL A 129 -12.94 -0.01 0.23
N ARG A 130 -12.80 -0.29 -1.06
CA ARG A 130 -13.87 -0.30 -2.05
C ARG A 130 -13.83 -1.62 -2.83
N HIS A 131 -15.00 -2.19 -3.09
CA HIS A 131 -15.14 -3.35 -3.96
C HIS A 131 -15.12 -2.92 -5.43
N GLU A 132 -14.12 -3.36 -6.21
CA GLU A 132 -13.97 -3.00 -7.62
C GLU A 132 -13.41 -4.18 -8.43
N GLY A 133 -14.13 -4.53 -9.51
CA GLY A 133 -13.72 -5.63 -10.40
C GLY A 133 -13.78 -7.01 -9.73
N GLY A 134 -14.72 -7.22 -8.80
CA GLY A 134 -14.91 -8.51 -8.10
C GLY A 134 -13.93 -8.76 -6.96
N SER A 135 -13.22 -7.74 -6.49
CA SER A 135 -12.26 -7.85 -5.37
C SER A 135 -12.21 -6.56 -4.55
N ASP A 136 -11.85 -6.69 -3.27
CA ASP A 136 -11.64 -5.55 -2.39
C ASP A 136 -10.30 -4.86 -2.70
N ARG A 137 -10.35 -3.54 -2.82
CA ARG A 137 -9.20 -2.70 -3.19
C ARG A 137 -9.13 -1.47 -2.28
N ILE A 138 -7.92 -0.95 -2.11
CA ILE A 138 -7.65 0.31 -1.43
C ILE A 138 -8.12 1.46 -2.33
N SER A 139 -9.10 2.22 -1.85
CA SER A 139 -9.55 3.46 -2.52
C SER A 139 -8.82 4.69 -2.01
N THR A 140 -8.55 4.73 -0.71
CA THR A 140 -7.77 5.80 -0.10
C THR A 140 -6.74 5.22 0.84
N LEU A 141 -5.54 5.81 0.87
CA LEU A 141 -4.49 5.44 1.83
C LEU A 141 -3.87 6.71 2.43
N SER A 142 -3.88 6.78 3.75
CA SER A 142 -3.14 7.77 4.53
C SER A 142 -1.92 7.11 5.14
N LEU A 143 -0.75 7.73 5.00
CA LEU A 143 0.51 7.36 5.62
C LEU A 143 0.97 8.54 6.49
N ASP A 144 0.86 8.35 7.80
CA ASP A 144 1.32 9.31 8.80
C ASP A 144 2.62 8.81 9.44
N GLY A 145 3.61 9.69 9.56
CA GLY A 145 4.95 9.34 10.01
C GLY A 145 5.95 10.42 9.59
N ASP A 146 7.24 10.19 9.84
CA ASP A 146 8.29 11.11 9.39
C ASP A 146 8.28 11.24 7.86
N ALA A 147 8.13 12.48 7.36
CA ALA A 147 8.15 12.82 5.95
C ALA A 147 9.41 12.31 5.23
N SER A 148 10.54 12.23 5.94
CA SER A 148 11.80 11.73 5.40
C SER A 148 11.71 10.26 4.97
N LEU A 149 10.74 9.48 5.45
CA LEU A 149 10.54 8.08 5.06
C LEU A 149 9.87 7.93 3.68
N PHE A 150 9.19 8.98 3.21
CA PHE A 150 8.39 8.96 1.98
C PHE A 150 9.02 9.75 0.83
N THR A 151 10.21 10.32 1.07
CA THR A 151 10.99 11.04 0.06
C THR A 151 12.27 10.28 -0.27
N ASN A 152 12.78 10.46 -1.49
CA ASN A 152 14.07 9.94 -1.91
C ASN A 152 15.20 10.83 -1.38
#